data_AF-K0VCA4-F1
#
_entry.id   AF-K0VCA4-F1
#
_cell.length_a   1.000
_cell.length_b   1.000
_cell.length_c   1.000
_cell.angle_alpha   90.00
_cell.angle_beta   90.00
_cell.angle_gamma   90.00
#
_symmetry.space_group_name_H-M   'P 1'
#
loop_
_entity.id
_entity.type
_entity.pdbx_description
1 polymer ?
#
loop_
_entity_poly.entity_id
_entity_poly.type
_entity_poly.pdbx_seq_one_letter_code
_entity_poly.pdbx_strand_id
1 'polypeptide(L)'
;MSEWAERTGRSLEAVAADPQGNLADLWSSEAGDALAALLSEVIDTEGQMEADGLQWIDIMAALAAGHAVKPRALSHPRLFVFGTLEARLQSVDTLILGGLNEGSWPGQTANNPFIPRMMKTEIGLEPPERRIGQLAHDFEMANGTRHLIYSRALRQGSTPTVGSRWLQRLLALGGEAFEAELKGRGNRYLQWAGLIDQGEAQAPAQRPSPKPPLELQPKSYSFSEVGRLRRDPYTIYARRVLRLDPVDPFNRDPGAAERGTLYHKIIDRFIREAHIAGTPDAAAAMERI
;
A
#
# COMPACT_ATOMS: atom_id res chain seq x y z
N MET A 1 -13.41 17.68 23.82
CA MET A 1 -13.00 17.00 22.57
C MET A 1 -13.30 17.84 21.33
N SER A 2 -14.39 18.62 21.31
CA SER A 2 -14.80 19.47 20.18
C SER A 2 -13.70 20.36 19.58
N GLU A 3 -12.93 21.07 20.41
CA GLU A 3 -11.88 21.96 19.91
C GLU A 3 -10.81 21.23 19.08
N TRP A 4 -10.46 20.00 19.47
CA TRP A 4 -9.51 19.18 18.72
C TRP A 4 -10.08 18.72 17.38
N ALA A 5 -11.34 18.31 17.34
CA ALA A 5 -12.02 17.93 16.10
C ALA A 5 -12.17 19.13 15.15
N GLU A 6 -12.55 20.31 15.65
CA GLU A 6 -12.63 21.53 14.85
C GLU A 6 -11.26 21.93 14.26
N ARG A 7 -10.20 21.90 15.07
CA ARG A 7 -8.83 22.18 14.61
C ARG A 7 -8.37 21.17 13.57
N THR A 8 -8.78 19.92 13.71
CA THR A 8 -8.50 18.85 12.74
C THR A 8 -9.16 19.14 11.40
N GLY A 9 -10.46 19.45 11.42
CA GLY A 9 -11.21 19.84 10.21
C GLY A 9 -10.53 21.00 9.48
N ARG A 10 -10.21 22.09 10.20
CA ARG A 10 -9.53 23.26 9.60
C ARG A 10 -8.15 22.93 9.05
N SER A 11 -7.39 22.07 9.73
CA SER A 11 -6.06 21.66 9.28
C SER A 11 -6.15 20.82 8.00
N LEU A 12 -7.14 19.93 7.90
CA LEU A 12 -7.39 19.14 6.70
C LEU A 12 -7.83 20.02 5.53
N GLU A 13 -8.72 20.98 5.76
CA GLU A 13 -9.13 21.95 4.74
C GLU A 13 -7.97 22.78 4.21
N ALA A 14 -7.07 23.25 5.11
CA ALA A 14 -5.90 24.02 4.72
C ALA A 14 -4.91 23.24 3.84
N VAL A 15 -4.83 21.92 4.02
CA VAL A 15 -3.94 21.03 3.25
C VAL A 15 -4.59 20.54 1.96
N ALA A 16 -5.89 20.28 1.98
CA ALA A 16 -6.62 19.66 0.88
C ALA A 16 -7.23 20.68 -0.11
N ALA A 17 -7.19 21.97 0.21
CA ALA A 17 -7.65 23.02 -0.70
C ALA A 17 -6.84 23.01 -2.02
N ASP A 18 -7.55 23.01 -3.14
CA ASP A 18 -6.95 23.16 -4.46
C ASP A 18 -6.41 24.60 -4.67
N PRO A 19 -5.70 24.89 -5.79
CA PRO A 19 -5.19 26.25 -6.07
C PRO A 19 -6.28 27.34 -6.15
N GLN A 20 -7.55 26.97 -6.26
CA GLN A 20 -8.72 27.85 -6.29
C GLN A 20 -9.46 27.90 -4.94
N GLY A 21 -8.99 27.18 -3.92
CA GLY A 21 -9.61 27.09 -2.59
C GLY A 21 -10.80 26.14 -2.53
N ASN A 22 -10.98 25.26 -3.52
CA ASN A 22 -12.05 24.27 -3.54
C ASN A 22 -11.73 23.11 -2.59
N LEU A 23 -12.73 22.72 -1.81
CA LEU A 23 -12.66 21.59 -0.86
C LEU A 23 -13.48 20.38 -1.32
N ALA A 24 -13.98 20.40 -2.55
CA ALA A 24 -14.80 19.31 -3.08
C ALA A 24 -14.10 17.94 -2.99
N ASP A 25 -12.79 17.89 -3.25
CA ASP A 25 -12.02 16.66 -3.18
C ASP A 25 -11.97 16.07 -1.76
N LEU A 26 -12.02 16.91 -0.73
CA LEU A 26 -12.06 16.49 0.67
C LEU A 26 -13.47 16.05 1.09
N TRP A 27 -14.48 16.87 0.81
CA TRP A 27 -15.81 16.72 1.41
C TRP A 27 -16.88 16.09 0.51
N SER A 28 -16.67 15.97 -0.80
CA SER A 28 -17.72 15.50 -1.73
C SER A 28 -17.73 14.00 -1.98
N SER A 29 -16.89 13.24 -1.28
CA SER A 29 -16.81 11.78 -1.36
C SER A 29 -17.48 11.12 -0.16
N GLU A 30 -17.76 9.82 -0.27
CA GLU A 30 -18.27 9.02 0.85
C GLU A 30 -17.29 8.99 2.03
N ALA A 31 -15.99 9.10 1.74
CA ALA A 31 -14.96 9.23 2.76
C ALA A 31 -15.04 10.58 3.47
N GLY A 32 -15.32 11.66 2.72
CA GLY A 32 -15.58 12.99 3.26
C GLY A 32 -16.81 13.00 4.17
N ASP A 33 -17.92 12.42 3.71
CA ASP A 33 -19.16 12.30 4.50
C ASP A 33 -18.92 11.51 5.80
N ALA A 34 -18.22 10.38 5.73
CA ALA A 34 -17.92 9.56 6.90
C ALA A 34 -16.98 10.26 7.89
N LEU A 35 -15.99 11.00 7.38
CA LEU A 35 -15.09 11.80 8.22
C LEU A 35 -15.82 12.95 8.88
N ALA A 36 -16.70 13.64 8.17
CA ALA A 36 -17.52 14.72 8.72
C ALA A 36 -18.45 14.19 9.83
N ALA A 37 -19.05 13.02 9.63
CA ALA A 37 -19.85 12.35 10.66
C ALA A 37 -19.01 12.00 11.89
N LEU A 38 -17.83 11.38 11.71
CA LEU A 38 -16.92 11.06 12.81
C LEU A 38 -16.51 12.32 13.61
N LEU A 39 -16.10 13.39 12.91
CA LEU A 39 -15.71 14.63 13.58
C LEU A 39 -16.90 15.27 14.33
N SER A 40 -18.11 15.17 13.78
CA SER A 40 -19.33 15.66 14.43
C SER A 40 -19.65 14.86 15.69
N GLU A 41 -19.54 13.53 15.66
CA GLU A 41 -19.71 12.68 16.86
C GLU A 41 -18.71 13.04 17.97
N VAL A 42 -17.46 13.34 17.60
CA VAL A 42 -16.42 13.75 18.55
C VAL A 42 -16.70 15.16 19.12
N ILE A 43 -17.31 16.04 18.33
CA ILE A 43 -17.75 17.38 18.78
C ILE A 43 -18.91 17.26 19.77
N ASP A 44 -19.88 16.39 19.46
CA ASP A 44 -21.09 16.19 20.26
C ASP A 44 -20.84 15.39 21.55
N THR A 45 -19.72 14.68 21.63
CA THR A 45 -19.35 13.92 22.83
C THR A 45 -18.97 14.85 23.98
N GLU A 46 -19.78 14.83 25.04
CA GLU A 46 -19.48 15.52 26.29
C GLU A 46 -18.32 14.83 27.03
N GLY A 47 -17.12 15.41 26.91
CA GLY A 47 -15.92 14.89 27.55
C GLY A 47 -14.71 15.81 27.40
N GLN A 48 -13.93 15.91 28.47
CA GLN A 48 -12.61 16.53 28.45
C GLN A 48 -11.55 15.44 28.31
N MET A 49 -10.67 15.60 27.34
CA MET A 49 -9.48 14.78 27.17
C MET A 49 -8.30 15.72 27.03
N GLU A 50 -7.26 15.46 27.80
CA GLU A 50 -5.99 16.15 27.66
C GLU A 50 -5.11 15.30 26.73
N ALA A 51 -4.70 15.90 25.62
CA ALA A 51 -3.78 15.31 24.66
C ALA A 51 -2.88 16.40 24.10
N ASP A 52 -1.64 16.07 23.76
CA ASP A 52 -0.82 16.90 22.89
C ASP A 52 -1.10 16.60 21.40
N GLY A 53 -0.43 17.33 20.50
CA GLY A 53 -0.64 17.16 19.05
C GLY A 53 -0.25 15.78 18.52
N LEU A 54 0.75 15.11 19.11
CA LEU A 54 1.17 13.76 18.68
C LEU A 54 0.17 12.71 19.17
N GLN A 55 -0.25 12.83 20.43
CA GLN A 55 -1.27 11.97 21.03
C GLN A 55 -2.60 12.09 20.28
N TRP A 56 -2.96 13.30 19.83
CA TRP A 56 -4.17 13.51 19.05
C TRP A 56 -4.15 12.76 17.71
N ILE A 57 -2.99 12.64 17.06
CA ILE A 57 -2.85 11.85 15.82
C ILE A 57 -3.17 10.38 16.09
N ASP A 58 -2.63 9.81 17.17
CA ASP A 58 -2.90 8.42 17.56
C ASP A 58 -4.37 8.20 17.94
N ILE A 59 -4.98 9.15 18.64
CA ILE A 59 -6.40 9.12 19.01
C ILE A 59 -7.28 9.14 17.76
N MET A 60 -7.01 10.05 16.81
CA MET A 60 -7.75 10.11 15.55
C MET A 60 -7.61 8.83 14.74
N ALA A 61 -6.42 8.22 14.71
CA ALA A 61 -6.23 6.92 14.07
C ALA A 61 -7.07 5.83 14.72
N ALA A 62 -7.14 5.78 16.06
CA ALA A 62 -7.95 4.82 16.79
C ALA A 62 -9.46 5.03 16.58
N LEU A 63 -9.93 6.28 16.58
CA LEU A 63 -11.33 6.62 16.32
C LEU A 63 -11.75 6.29 14.88
N ALA A 64 -10.89 6.58 13.91
CA ALA A 64 -11.15 6.26 12.51
C ALA A 64 -11.08 4.75 12.21
N ALA A 65 -10.30 3.97 12.96
CA ALA A 65 -10.11 2.54 12.70
C ALA A 65 -11.41 1.71 12.72
N GLY A 66 -12.41 2.13 13.49
CA GLY A 66 -13.72 1.48 13.54
C GLY A 66 -14.67 1.85 12.39
N HIS A 67 -14.34 2.88 11.62
CA HIS A 67 -15.20 3.43 10.58
C HIS A 67 -14.85 2.84 9.22
N ALA A 68 -15.80 2.11 8.63
CA ALA A 68 -15.67 1.58 7.28
C ALA A 68 -16.44 2.46 6.29
N VAL A 69 -15.73 3.08 5.36
CA VAL A 69 -16.35 3.83 4.26
C VAL A 69 -16.77 2.84 3.18
N LYS A 70 -18.08 2.69 2.98
CA LYS A 70 -18.60 1.88 1.88
C LYS A 70 -18.70 2.76 0.63
N PRO A 71 -17.96 2.48 -0.46
CA PRO A 71 -18.09 3.25 -1.70
C PRO A 71 -19.53 3.20 -2.21
N ARG A 72 -20.01 4.26 -2.89
CA ARG A 72 -21.25 4.16 -3.67
C ARG A 72 -21.10 3.00 -4.64
N ALA A 73 -22.11 2.14 -4.64
CA ALA A 73 -22.08 0.90 -5.40
C ALA A 73 -21.95 1.20 -6.89
N LEU A 74 -20.73 1.17 -7.42
CA LEU A 74 -20.45 0.88 -8.82
C LEU A 74 -20.54 -0.64 -9.00
N SER A 75 -21.69 -1.22 -8.69
CA SER A 75 -21.98 -2.61 -9.05
C SER A 75 -22.99 -2.60 -10.17
N HIS A 76 -22.66 -3.24 -11.28
CA HIS A 76 -23.65 -3.59 -12.30
C HIS A 76 -24.87 -4.19 -11.58
N PRO A 77 -26.13 -3.82 -11.91
CA PRO A 77 -27.34 -4.22 -11.15
C PRO A 77 -27.61 -5.74 -11.08
N ARG A 78 -26.76 -6.57 -11.69
CA ARG A 78 -26.85 -8.03 -11.73
C ARG A 78 -25.67 -8.71 -11.03
N LEU A 79 -24.73 -7.93 -10.48
CA LEU A 79 -23.52 -8.43 -9.83
C LEU A 79 -23.59 -8.10 -8.35
N PHE A 80 -23.51 -9.15 -7.53
CA PHE A 80 -23.47 -9.04 -6.09
C PHE A 80 -22.31 -9.87 -5.56
N VAL A 81 -21.58 -9.31 -4.59
CA VAL A 81 -20.50 -10.01 -3.88
C VAL A 81 -21.00 -10.27 -2.47
N PHE A 82 -21.19 -11.55 -2.15
CA PHE A 82 -21.76 -11.99 -0.87
C PHE A 82 -20.71 -12.69 -0.02
N GLY A 83 -20.82 -12.53 1.30
CA GLY A 83 -20.22 -13.49 2.24
C GLY A 83 -20.91 -14.86 2.13
N THR A 84 -20.27 -15.93 2.61
CA THR A 84 -20.83 -17.30 2.49
C THR A 84 -22.19 -17.45 3.19
N LEU A 85 -22.37 -16.77 4.32
CA LEU A 85 -23.61 -16.75 5.09
C LEU A 85 -24.69 -15.88 4.44
N GLU A 86 -24.32 -14.84 3.70
CA GLU A 86 -25.29 -14.03 2.96
C GLU A 86 -25.75 -14.79 1.71
N ALA A 87 -24.82 -15.45 1.03
CA ALA A 87 -25.07 -16.17 -0.21
C ALA A 87 -26.14 -17.28 -0.05
N ARG A 88 -26.17 -17.98 1.10
CA ARG A 88 -27.18 -19.03 1.34
C ARG A 88 -28.61 -18.50 1.45
N LEU A 89 -28.79 -17.20 1.70
CA LEU A 89 -30.10 -16.56 1.83
C LEU A 89 -30.61 -16.00 0.50
N GLN A 90 -29.79 -16.04 -0.55
CA GLN A 90 -30.10 -15.46 -1.85
C GLN A 90 -30.41 -16.55 -2.86
N SER A 91 -31.31 -16.25 -3.80
CA SER A 91 -31.54 -17.07 -4.98
C SER A 91 -30.92 -16.38 -6.19
N VAL A 92 -30.00 -17.08 -6.87
CA VAL A 92 -29.27 -16.56 -8.04
C VAL A 92 -29.23 -17.59 -9.16
N ASP A 93 -29.25 -17.13 -10.40
CA ASP A 93 -29.16 -18.00 -11.58
C ASP A 93 -27.74 -18.52 -11.82
N THR A 94 -26.73 -17.75 -11.40
CA THR A 94 -25.31 -18.06 -11.55
C THR A 94 -24.57 -17.69 -10.27
N LEU A 95 -23.83 -18.66 -9.72
CA LEU A 95 -23.00 -18.47 -8.54
C LEU A 95 -21.53 -18.74 -8.90
N ILE A 96 -20.65 -17.87 -8.41
CA ILE A 96 -19.20 -18.01 -8.56
C ILE A 96 -18.61 -18.24 -7.17
N LEU A 97 -18.09 -19.45 -6.92
CA LEU A 97 -17.31 -19.74 -5.73
C LEU A 97 -15.86 -19.30 -5.98
N GLY A 98 -15.57 -18.08 -5.55
CA GLY A 98 -14.25 -17.46 -5.68
C GLY A 98 -13.27 -17.90 -4.60
N GLY A 99 -12.00 -18.10 -4.98
CA GLY A 99 -10.91 -18.28 -4.02
C GLY A 99 -10.82 -19.67 -3.43
N LEU A 100 -11.14 -20.72 -4.19
CA LEU A 100 -11.01 -22.13 -3.78
C LEU A 100 -9.53 -22.59 -3.73
N ASN A 101 -8.76 -21.92 -2.89
CA ASN A 101 -7.39 -22.23 -2.51
C ASN A 101 -7.35 -22.73 -1.07
N GLU A 102 -6.38 -23.59 -0.78
CA GLU A 102 -6.16 -24.08 0.57
C GLU A 102 -5.83 -22.92 1.53
N GLY A 103 -6.40 -22.94 2.73
CA GLY A 103 -6.29 -21.86 3.72
C GLY A 103 -7.25 -20.68 3.52
N SER A 104 -7.81 -20.50 2.31
CA SER A 104 -8.96 -19.61 2.08
C SER A 104 -10.27 -20.37 2.22
N TRP A 105 -10.35 -21.57 1.61
CA TRP A 105 -11.50 -22.45 1.64
C TRP A 105 -11.06 -23.90 1.93
N PRO A 106 -11.30 -24.43 3.14
CA PRO A 106 -11.75 -23.71 4.33
C PRO A 106 -10.71 -22.72 4.84
N GLY A 107 -11.20 -21.64 5.44
CA GLY A 107 -10.36 -20.69 6.15
C GLY A 107 -9.69 -21.34 7.36
N GLN A 108 -8.41 -21.02 7.62
CA GLN A 108 -7.76 -21.44 8.86
C GLN A 108 -8.41 -20.75 10.06
N THR A 109 -8.61 -21.50 11.13
CA THR A 109 -9.17 -20.98 12.36
C THR A 109 -8.08 -20.23 13.13
N ALA A 110 -8.28 -18.92 13.34
CA ALA A 110 -7.37 -18.12 14.14
C ALA A 110 -7.46 -18.54 15.62
N ASN A 111 -6.32 -18.81 16.23
CA ASN A 111 -6.24 -19.00 17.67
C ASN A 111 -6.51 -17.66 18.36
N ASN A 112 -7.43 -17.64 19.33
CA ASN A 112 -7.69 -16.44 20.12
C ASN A 112 -6.56 -16.31 21.16
N PRO A 113 -5.89 -15.14 21.27
CA PRO A 113 -4.75 -14.94 22.17
C PRO A 113 -5.13 -14.95 23.65
N PHE A 114 -6.40 -14.70 23.99
CA PHE A 114 -6.90 -14.63 25.37
C PHE A 114 -7.57 -15.92 25.83
N ILE A 115 -8.25 -16.63 24.93
CA ILE A 115 -9.00 -17.85 25.26
C ILE A 115 -8.46 -19.02 24.43
N PRO A 116 -7.59 -19.87 25.02
CA PRO A 116 -7.10 -21.08 24.39
C PRO A 116 -8.25 -22.03 24.01
N ARG A 117 -7.99 -22.88 23.01
CA ARG A 117 -8.98 -23.84 22.47
C ARG A 117 -9.61 -24.73 23.53
N MET A 118 -8.83 -25.22 24.49
CA MET A 118 -9.31 -26.07 25.60
C MET A 118 -10.35 -25.33 26.46
N MET A 119 -10.05 -24.09 26.82
CA MET A 119 -10.92 -23.25 27.64
C MET A 119 -12.25 -22.93 26.93
N LYS A 120 -12.25 -22.74 25.61
CA LYS A 120 -13.50 -22.57 24.84
C LYS A 120 -14.43 -23.77 24.99
N THR A 121 -13.88 -24.98 24.85
CA THR A 121 -14.65 -26.22 24.98
C THR A 121 -15.18 -26.40 26.41
N GLU A 122 -14.37 -26.11 27.43
CA GLU A 122 -14.76 -26.23 28.84
C GLU A 122 -15.88 -25.26 29.23
N ILE A 123 -15.89 -24.04 28.66
CA ILE A 123 -16.95 -23.03 28.89
C ILE A 123 -18.18 -23.31 28.01
N GLY A 124 -18.17 -24.36 27.20
CA GLY A 124 -19.29 -24.71 26.31
C GLY A 124 -19.44 -23.79 25.10
N LEU A 125 -18.40 -23.02 24.75
CA LEU A 125 -18.38 -22.23 23.53
C LEU A 125 -18.15 -23.14 22.32
N GLU A 126 -18.73 -22.74 21.18
CA GLU A 126 -18.61 -23.52 19.96
C GLU A 126 -17.14 -23.67 19.52
N PRO A 127 -16.69 -24.90 19.20
CA PRO A 127 -15.33 -25.13 18.75
C PRO A 127 -15.10 -24.49 17.37
N PRO A 128 -13.89 -24.01 17.07
CA PRO A 128 -13.61 -23.32 15.83
C PRO A 128 -13.85 -24.17 14.57
N GLU A 129 -13.81 -25.50 14.68
CA GLU A 129 -14.09 -26.45 13.60
C GLU A 129 -15.55 -26.43 13.15
N ARG A 130 -16.46 -25.98 14.00
CA ARG A 130 -17.86 -25.81 13.61
C ARG A 130 -18.00 -24.85 12.44
N ARG A 131 -17.14 -23.83 12.37
CA ARG A 131 -17.07 -22.90 11.23
C ARG A 131 -16.65 -23.62 9.94
N ILE A 132 -15.74 -24.59 10.02
CA ILE A 132 -15.35 -25.43 8.88
C ILE A 132 -16.55 -26.28 8.43
N GLY A 133 -17.29 -26.86 9.38
CA GLY A 133 -18.53 -27.60 9.08
C GLY A 133 -19.60 -26.74 8.42
N GLN A 134 -19.81 -25.51 8.92
CA GLN A 134 -20.74 -24.54 8.32
C GLN A 134 -20.31 -24.15 6.89
N LEU A 135 -19.03 -23.90 6.67
CA LEU A 135 -18.51 -23.60 5.32
C LEU A 135 -18.60 -24.81 4.38
N ALA A 136 -18.45 -26.04 4.89
CA ALA A 136 -18.66 -27.25 4.10
C ALA A 136 -20.13 -27.40 3.68
N HIS A 137 -21.07 -27.10 4.58
CA HIS A 137 -22.49 -27.04 4.27
C HIS A 137 -22.80 -25.93 3.24
N ASP A 138 -22.21 -24.74 3.39
CA ASP A 138 -22.37 -23.66 2.40
C ASP A 138 -21.84 -24.06 1.03
N PHE A 139 -20.70 -24.75 0.99
CA PHE A 139 -20.14 -25.30 -0.24
C PHE A 139 -21.10 -26.31 -0.88
N GLU A 140 -21.64 -27.26 -0.10
CA GLU A 140 -22.65 -28.22 -0.58
C GLU A 140 -23.92 -27.53 -1.09
N MET A 141 -24.46 -26.57 -0.35
CA MET A 141 -25.62 -25.79 -0.77
C MET A 141 -25.36 -25.05 -2.10
N ALA A 142 -24.19 -24.46 -2.24
CA ALA A 142 -23.79 -23.79 -3.48
C ALA A 142 -23.74 -24.74 -4.68
N ASN A 143 -23.37 -26.02 -4.49
CA ASN A 143 -23.39 -27.07 -5.53
C ASN A 143 -24.80 -27.31 -6.09
N GLY A 144 -25.86 -26.95 -5.37
CA GLY A 144 -27.25 -27.02 -5.85
C GLY A 144 -27.65 -25.91 -6.83
N THR A 145 -26.78 -24.93 -7.09
CA THR A 145 -27.09 -23.81 -7.99
C THR A 145 -27.08 -24.23 -9.45
N ARG A 146 -28.01 -23.71 -10.26
CA ARG A 146 -28.17 -24.06 -11.68
C ARG A 146 -26.89 -23.86 -12.50
N HIS A 147 -26.23 -22.71 -12.35
CA HIS A 147 -24.94 -22.44 -12.97
C HIS A 147 -23.93 -22.11 -11.88
N LEU A 148 -22.92 -22.97 -11.75
CA LEU A 148 -21.88 -22.83 -10.74
C LEU A 148 -20.51 -22.76 -11.40
N ILE A 149 -19.71 -21.79 -10.99
CA ILE A 149 -18.32 -21.63 -11.42
C ILE A 149 -17.42 -21.77 -10.20
N TYR A 150 -16.52 -22.75 -10.25
CA TYR A 150 -15.42 -22.89 -9.31
C TYR A 150 -14.23 -22.06 -9.80
N SER A 151 -13.75 -21.12 -8.99
CA SER A 151 -12.59 -20.31 -9.32
C SER A 151 -11.51 -20.42 -8.26
N ARG A 152 -10.27 -20.55 -8.72
CA ARG A 152 -9.08 -20.56 -7.86
C ARG A 152 -7.95 -19.78 -8.51
N ALA A 153 -7.17 -19.07 -7.72
CA ALA A 153 -5.91 -18.49 -8.16
C ALA A 153 -4.81 -19.55 -8.17
N LEU A 154 -3.92 -19.54 -9.17
CA LEU A 154 -2.72 -20.40 -9.22
C LEU A 154 -1.52 -19.80 -8.47
N ARG A 155 -1.56 -18.49 -8.21
CA ARG A 155 -0.54 -17.75 -7.47
C ARG A 155 -1.19 -16.70 -6.59
N GLN A 156 -0.59 -16.44 -5.43
CA GLN A 156 -0.93 -15.33 -4.54
C GLN A 156 0.35 -14.51 -4.33
N GLY A 157 0.39 -13.30 -4.87
CA GLY A 157 1.64 -12.57 -5.04
C GLY A 157 2.60 -13.36 -5.93
N SER A 158 3.82 -13.59 -5.46
CA SER A 158 4.83 -14.40 -6.17
C SER A 158 4.72 -15.90 -5.88
N THR A 159 3.96 -16.33 -4.88
CA THR A 159 3.94 -17.71 -4.36
C THR A 159 2.88 -18.57 -5.05
N PRO A 160 3.20 -19.79 -5.52
CA PRO A 160 2.20 -20.75 -6.00
C PRO A 160 1.19 -21.14 -4.91
N THR A 161 -0.07 -21.35 -5.29
CA THR A 161 -1.14 -21.72 -4.35
C THR A 161 -1.65 -23.14 -4.59
N VAL A 162 -1.94 -23.83 -3.48
CA VAL A 162 -2.56 -25.16 -3.50
C VAL A 162 -4.08 -25.01 -3.63
N GLY A 163 -4.72 -25.86 -4.44
CA GLY A 163 -6.18 -25.84 -4.59
C GLY A 163 -6.85 -26.29 -3.30
N SER A 164 -8.05 -25.77 -3.00
CA SER A 164 -8.84 -26.16 -1.84
C SER A 164 -8.97 -27.69 -1.76
N ARG A 165 -8.79 -28.26 -0.56
CA ARG A 165 -9.05 -29.68 -0.30
C ARG A 165 -10.44 -30.15 -0.74
N TRP A 166 -11.45 -29.27 -0.74
CA TRP A 166 -12.81 -29.61 -1.18
C TRP A 166 -12.89 -29.72 -2.69
N LEU A 167 -12.28 -28.77 -3.40
CA LEU A 167 -12.16 -28.84 -4.85
C LEU A 167 -11.37 -30.07 -5.29
N GLN A 168 -10.26 -30.38 -4.62
CA GLN A 168 -9.47 -31.58 -4.90
C GLN A 168 -10.29 -32.86 -4.73
N ARG A 169 -11.09 -32.97 -3.66
CA ARG A 169 -11.98 -34.12 -3.44
C ARG A 169 -13.08 -34.23 -4.50
N LEU A 170 -13.68 -33.10 -4.89
CA LEU A 170 -14.70 -33.07 -5.93
C LEU A 170 -14.13 -33.56 -7.27
N LEU A 171 -12.95 -33.08 -7.66
CA LEU A 171 -12.28 -33.52 -8.88
C LEU A 171 -11.87 -34.99 -8.82
N ALA A 172 -11.34 -35.44 -7.68
CA ALA A 172 -10.98 -36.84 -7.48
C ALA A 172 -12.20 -37.78 -7.57
N LEU A 173 -13.36 -37.36 -7.07
CA LEU A 173 -14.61 -38.12 -7.17
C LEU A 173 -15.18 -38.14 -8.60
N GLY A 174 -15.13 -36.99 -9.30
CA GLY A 174 -15.63 -36.88 -10.67
C GLY A 174 -14.72 -37.53 -11.72
N GLY A 175 -13.44 -37.70 -11.41
CA GLY A 175 -12.44 -38.29 -12.31
C GLY A 175 -11.97 -37.32 -13.40
N GLU A 176 -11.02 -37.80 -14.22
CA GLU A 176 -10.30 -36.98 -15.20
C GLU A 176 -11.21 -36.37 -16.27
N ALA A 177 -12.22 -37.11 -16.75
CA ALA A 177 -13.15 -36.62 -17.77
C ALA A 177 -13.98 -35.44 -17.25
N PHE A 178 -14.48 -35.53 -16.01
CA PHE A 178 -15.22 -34.46 -15.35
C PHE A 178 -14.34 -33.22 -15.12
N GLU A 179 -13.10 -33.42 -14.66
CA GLU A 179 -12.14 -32.34 -14.47
C GLU A 179 -11.83 -31.62 -15.79
N ALA A 180 -11.60 -32.39 -16.87
CA ALA A 180 -11.33 -31.84 -18.19
C ALA A 180 -12.52 -31.03 -18.73
N GLU A 181 -13.75 -31.51 -18.55
CA GLU A 181 -14.96 -30.80 -18.95
C GLU A 181 -15.14 -29.49 -18.18
N LEU A 182 -14.95 -29.51 -16.84
CA LEU A 182 -15.02 -28.31 -16.00
C LEU A 182 -14.00 -27.26 -16.43
N LYS A 183 -12.72 -27.67 -16.59
CA LYS A 183 -11.66 -26.76 -17.05
C LYS A 183 -11.92 -26.25 -18.46
N GLY A 184 -12.40 -27.12 -19.35
CA GLY A 184 -12.77 -26.76 -20.73
C GLY A 184 -13.80 -25.63 -20.77
N ARG A 185 -14.88 -25.73 -19.98
CA ARG A 185 -15.87 -24.65 -19.82
C ARG A 185 -15.26 -23.38 -19.20
N GLY A 186 -14.36 -23.55 -18.22
CA GLY A 186 -13.65 -22.47 -17.56
C GLY A 186 -12.72 -21.66 -18.47
N ASN A 187 -12.10 -22.32 -19.46
CA ASN A 187 -11.11 -21.71 -20.36
C ASN A 187 -11.65 -20.49 -21.11
N ARG A 188 -12.95 -20.45 -21.40
CA ARG A 188 -13.59 -19.28 -22.04
C ARG A 188 -13.46 -18.02 -21.18
N TYR A 189 -13.63 -18.14 -19.86
CA TYR A 189 -13.50 -17.01 -18.94
C TYR A 189 -12.04 -16.58 -18.80
N LEU A 190 -11.10 -17.55 -18.78
CA LEU A 190 -9.67 -17.24 -18.79
C LEU A 190 -9.25 -16.51 -20.07
N GLN A 191 -9.79 -16.92 -21.21
CA GLN A 191 -9.58 -16.24 -22.48
C GLN A 191 -10.10 -14.80 -22.43
N TRP A 192 -11.33 -14.58 -21.94
CA TRP A 192 -11.89 -13.24 -21.79
C TRP A 192 -11.08 -12.35 -20.84
N ALA A 193 -10.63 -12.88 -19.72
CA ALA A 193 -9.74 -12.15 -18.82
C ALA A 193 -8.45 -11.73 -19.53
N GLY A 194 -7.84 -12.66 -20.29
CA GLY A 194 -6.67 -12.36 -21.11
C GLY A 194 -6.92 -11.30 -22.19
N LEU A 195 -8.14 -11.21 -22.75
CA LEU A 195 -8.51 -10.16 -23.71
C LEU A 195 -8.62 -8.78 -23.04
N ILE A 196 -9.01 -8.70 -21.77
CA ILE A 196 -9.06 -7.43 -21.02
C ILE A 196 -7.65 -6.89 -20.80
N ASP A 197 -6.71 -7.79 -20.50
CA ASP A 197 -5.30 -7.44 -20.27
C ASP A 197 -4.49 -7.29 -21.57
N GLN A 198 -5.09 -7.54 -22.74
CA GLN A 198 -4.43 -7.36 -24.03
C GLN A 198 -4.28 -5.87 -24.35
N GLY A 199 -3.09 -5.35 -24.09
CA GLY A 199 -2.62 -4.08 -24.62
C GLY A 199 -1.84 -4.26 -25.92
N GLU A 200 -1.60 -3.15 -26.61
CA GLU A 200 -0.61 -3.14 -27.69
C GLU A 200 0.75 -3.60 -27.17
N ALA A 201 1.43 -4.47 -27.91
CA ALA A 201 2.77 -4.91 -27.55
C ALA A 201 3.73 -3.71 -27.56
N GLN A 202 4.09 -3.23 -26.37
CA GLN A 202 5.07 -2.15 -26.22
C GLN A 202 6.47 -2.74 -26.26
N ALA A 203 7.33 -2.20 -27.13
CA ALA A 203 8.74 -2.57 -27.12
C ALA A 203 9.36 -2.22 -25.76
N PRO A 204 10.25 -3.08 -25.21
CA PRO A 204 10.93 -2.75 -23.97
C PRO A 204 11.72 -1.45 -24.13
N ALA A 205 11.75 -0.65 -23.06
CA ALA A 205 12.53 0.58 -23.03
C ALA A 205 14.00 0.28 -23.36
N GLN A 206 14.49 0.91 -24.42
CA GLN A 206 15.88 0.79 -24.83
C GLN A 206 16.78 1.60 -23.91
N ARG A 207 18.07 1.24 -23.83
CA ARG A 207 19.05 2.01 -23.07
C ARG A 207 19.04 3.47 -23.58
N PRO A 208 18.84 4.47 -22.69
CA PRO A 208 18.79 5.86 -23.12
C PRO A 208 20.12 6.28 -23.72
N SER A 209 20.08 6.88 -24.91
CA SER A 209 21.24 7.47 -25.60
C SER A 209 20.96 8.96 -25.85
N PRO A 210 20.95 9.79 -24.79
CA PRO A 210 20.60 11.20 -24.92
C PRO A 210 21.66 11.94 -25.74
N LYS A 211 21.20 12.74 -26.71
CA LYS A 211 22.02 13.66 -27.50
C LYS A 211 21.51 15.08 -27.29
N PRO A 212 21.89 15.74 -26.18
CA PRO A 212 21.44 17.09 -25.90
C PRO A 212 21.86 18.06 -27.03
N PRO A 213 21.00 19.01 -27.43
CA PRO A 213 21.37 20.11 -28.32
C PRO A 213 22.64 20.82 -27.82
N LEU A 214 23.44 21.34 -28.76
CA LEU A 214 24.75 21.93 -28.46
C LEU A 214 24.67 23.01 -27.36
N GLU A 215 23.62 23.80 -27.34
CA GLU A 215 23.40 24.90 -26.39
C GLU A 215 23.23 24.41 -24.94
N LEU A 216 22.72 23.19 -24.76
CA LEU A 216 22.48 22.59 -23.44
C LEU A 216 23.67 21.74 -22.95
N GLN A 217 24.68 21.52 -23.79
CA GLN A 217 25.84 20.72 -23.41
C GLN A 217 26.70 21.45 -22.38
N PRO A 218 27.10 20.79 -21.28
CA PRO A 218 27.98 21.40 -20.29
C PRO A 218 29.31 21.81 -20.93
N LYS A 219 29.69 23.09 -20.77
CA LYS A 219 30.94 23.65 -21.31
C LYS A 219 32.17 23.34 -20.44
N SER A 220 31.95 22.94 -19.19
CA SER A 220 32.98 22.58 -18.24
C SER A 220 32.51 21.44 -17.33
N TYR A 221 33.47 20.66 -16.85
CA TYR A 221 33.24 19.54 -15.92
C TYR A 221 34.20 19.67 -14.74
N SER A 222 33.72 19.35 -13.54
CA SER A 222 34.59 19.21 -12.38
C SER A 222 35.45 17.94 -12.49
N PHE A 223 36.56 17.88 -11.75
CA PHE A 223 37.43 16.69 -11.75
C PHE A 223 36.68 15.41 -11.32
N SER A 224 35.77 15.52 -10.35
CA SER A 224 34.95 14.39 -9.90
C SER A 224 33.89 13.98 -10.94
N GLU A 225 33.45 14.91 -11.79
CA GLU A 225 32.51 14.63 -12.87
C GLU A 225 33.17 13.92 -14.05
N VAL A 226 34.45 14.18 -14.37
CA VAL A 226 35.14 13.53 -15.51
C VAL A 226 35.15 12.01 -15.36
N GLY A 227 35.47 11.50 -14.16
CA GLY A 227 35.42 10.07 -13.88
C GLY A 227 34.00 9.49 -13.98
N ARG A 228 32.99 10.27 -13.59
CA ARG A 228 31.57 9.88 -13.70
C ARG A 228 31.11 9.88 -15.15
N LEU A 229 31.47 10.88 -15.95
CA LEU A 229 31.15 10.98 -17.38
C LEU A 229 31.63 9.75 -18.15
N ARG A 230 32.83 9.23 -17.84
CA ARG A 230 33.37 8.03 -18.50
C ARG A 230 32.62 6.75 -18.13
N ARG A 231 32.20 6.61 -16.87
CA ARG A 231 31.56 5.38 -16.37
C ARG A 231 30.04 5.38 -16.59
N ASP A 232 29.41 6.53 -16.39
CA ASP A 232 27.98 6.77 -16.45
C ASP A 232 27.70 8.20 -16.97
N PRO A 233 27.68 8.39 -18.30
CA PRO A 233 27.37 9.68 -18.90
C PRO A 233 25.92 10.12 -18.68
N TYR A 234 25.01 9.17 -18.41
CA TYR A 234 23.60 9.48 -18.22
C TYR A 234 23.38 10.28 -16.94
N THR A 235 24.09 9.98 -15.85
CA THR A 235 24.02 10.80 -14.62
C THR A 235 24.41 12.26 -14.87
N ILE A 236 25.41 12.52 -15.74
CA ILE A 236 25.79 13.89 -16.10
C ILE A 236 24.69 14.57 -16.91
N TYR A 237 24.09 13.86 -17.87
CA TYR A 237 22.95 14.36 -18.63
C TYR A 237 21.75 14.69 -17.73
N ALA A 238 21.34 13.77 -16.87
CA ALA A 238 20.20 13.96 -15.96
C ALA A 238 20.42 15.17 -15.04
N ARG A 239 21.62 15.31 -14.48
CA ARG A 239 21.93 16.40 -13.55
C ARG A 239 22.14 17.75 -14.24
N ARG A 240 22.98 17.80 -15.29
CA ARG A 240 23.40 19.08 -15.90
C ARG A 240 22.45 19.58 -16.99
N VAL A 241 21.78 18.67 -17.71
CA VAL A 241 20.86 19.03 -18.80
C VAL A 241 19.42 19.05 -18.31
N LEU A 242 18.96 17.94 -17.72
CA LEU A 242 17.57 17.84 -17.23
C LEU A 242 17.35 18.51 -15.87
N ARG A 243 18.43 18.89 -15.16
CA ARG A 243 18.39 19.51 -13.82
C ARG A 243 17.63 18.68 -12.80
N LEU A 244 17.81 17.36 -12.89
CA LEU A 244 17.28 16.40 -11.95
C LEU A 244 18.31 16.19 -10.84
N ASP A 245 18.21 16.99 -9.80
CA ASP A 245 18.88 16.72 -8.53
C ASP A 245 17.93 15.94 -7.61
N PRO A 246 18.44 14.95 -6.86
CA PRO A 246 17.63 14.28 -5.85
C PRO A 246 17.15 15.30 -4.82
N VAL A 247 15.91 15.15 -4.35
CA VAL A 247 15.38 15.96 -3.26
C VAL A 247 16.14 15.60 -1.99
N ASP A 248 16.69 16.61 -1.32
CA ASP A 248 17.39 16.40 -0.05
C ASP A 248 16.40 15.84 1.00
N PRO A 249 16.78 14.80 1.77
CA PRO A 249 15.95 14.27 2.82
C PRO A 249 15.59 15.35 3.85
N PHE A 250 14.33 15.34 4.29
CA PHE A 250 13.91 16.20 5.38
C PHE A 250 14.66 15.79 6.66
N ASN A 251 15.35 16.76 7.28
CA ASN A 251 16.08 16.59 8.54
C ASN A 251 17.25 15.58 8.47
N ARG A 252 18.20 15.79 7.55
CA ARG A 252 19.40 14.95 7.42
C ARG A 252 20.49 15.36 8.41
N ASP A 253 21.03 14.39 9.14
CA ASP A 253 22.26 14.60 9.91
C ASP A 253 23.46 14.96 9.00
N PRO A 254 24.41 15.80 9.47
CA PRO A 254 25.62 16.12 8.72
C PRO A 254 26.42 14.87 8.36
N GLY A 255 26.64 14.67 7.06
CA GLY A 255 27.37 13.54 6.51
C GLY A 255 28.87 13.77 6.44
N ALA A 256 29.59 12.80 5.87
CA ALA A 256 31.03 12.90 5.69
C ALA A 256 31.46 14.05 4.75
N ALA A 257 30.63 14.37 3.75
CA ALA A 257 30.90 15.44 2.80
C ALA A 257 30.83 16.83 3.46
N GLU A 258 29.85 17.06 4.33
CA GLU A 258 29.71 18.32 5.07
C GLU A 258 30.85 18.49 6.08
N ARG A 259 31.23 17.41 6.78
CA ARG A 259 32.42 17.43 7.66
C ARG A 259 33.70 17.75 6.90
N GLY A 260 33.92 17.11 5.75
CA GLY A 260 35.06 17.40 4.89
C GLY A 260 35.08 18.87 4.44
N THR A 261 33.92 19.39 4.03
CA THR A 261 33.76 20.81 3.66
C THR A 261 34.07 21.74 4.83
N LEU A 262 33.63 21.40 6.04
CA LEU A 262 33.92 22.15 7.25
C LEU A 262 35.43 22.18 7.54
N TYR A 263 36.10 21.03 7.52
CA TYR A 263 37.55 20.97 7.73
C TYR A 263 38.32 21.79 6.69
N HIS A 264 37.92 21.72 5.42
CA HIS A 264 38.52 22.56 4.37
C HIS A 264 38.33 24.05 4.66
N LYS A 265 37.16 24.47 5.14
CA LYS A 265 36.90 25.88 5.50
C LYS A 265 37.71 26.33 6.71
N ILE A 266 37.85 25.48 7.73
CA ILE A 266 38.67 25.76 8.92
C ILE A 266 40.12 26.01 8.50
N ILE A 267 40.68 25.10 7.69
CA ILE A 267 42.07 25.22 7.21
C ILE A 267 42.24 26.44 6.29
N ASP A 268 41.30 26.68 5.36
CA ASP A 268 41.33 27.86 4.48
C ASP A 268 41.33 29.16 5.30
N ARG A 269 40.49 29.25 6.33
CA ARG A 269 40.44 30.41 7.22
C ARG A 269 41.73 30.58 8.00
N PHE A 270 42.28 29.50 8.55
CA PHE A 270 43.55 29.53 9.28
C PHE A 270 44.70 30.07 8.42
N ILE A 271 44.78 29.63 7.16
CA ILE A 271 45.81 30.08 6.21
C ILE A 271 45.58 31.55 5.80
N ARG A 272 44.33 31.95 5.53
CA ARG A 272 44.00 33.32 5.12
C ARG A 272 44.30 34.36 6.21
N GLU A 273 44.16 33.99 7.47
CA GLU A 273 44.52 34.83 8.61
C GLU A 273 46.04 34.84 8.90
N ALA A 274 46.85 34.21 8.03
CA ALA A 274 48.32 34.17 8.07
C ALA A 274 48.91 33.55 9.36
N HIS A 275 48.17 32.68 10.03
CA HIS A 275 48.67 31.94 11.19
C HIS A 275 49.76 30.95 10.78
N ILE A 276 50.86 30.90 11.52
CA ILE A 276 52.01 30.04 11.21
C ILE A 276 51.87 28.72 11.98
N ALA A 277 51.70 27.62 11.24
CA ALA A 277 51.58 26.28 11.84
C ALA A 277 52.80 25.92 12.72
N GLY A 278 52.56 25.29 13.87
CA GLY A 278 53.60 24.88 14.81
C GLY A 278 54.05 25.96 15.80
N THR A 279 53.48 27.16 15.75
CA THR A 279 53.67 28.18 16.79
C THR A 279 52.68 28.02 17.95
N PRO A 280 52.99 28.49 19.17
CA PRO A 280 52.04 28.48 20.28
C PRO A 280 50.73 29.23 19.96
N ASP A 281 50.83 30.34 19.21
CA ASP A 281 49.69 31.16 18.81
C ASP A 281 48.76 30.44 17.82
N ALA A 282 49.27 29.48 17.04
CA ALA A 282 48.48 28.71 16.10
C ALA A 282 47.43 27.81 16.78
N ALA A 283 47.75 27.24 17.95
CA ALA A 283 46.79 26.42 18.70
C ALA A 283 45.60 27.27 19.17
N ALA A 284 45.88 28.45 19.74
CA ALA A 284 44.87 29.40 20.17
C ALA A 284 44.07 30.00 19.01
N ALA A 285 44.66 30.10 17.80
CA ALA A 285 43.93 30.49 16.60
C ALA A 285 42.98 29.38 16.11
N MET A 286 43.41 28.13 16.13
CA MET A 286 42.60 26.99 15.69
C MET A 286 41.40 26.74 16.61
N GLU A 287 41.54 26.92 17.93
CA GLU A 287 40.43 26.82 18.89
C GLU A 287 39.35 27.90 18.71
N ARG A 288 39.71 29.05 18.11
CA ARG A 288 38.77 30.16 17.85
C ARG A 288 38.01 30.02 16.53
N ILE A 289 38.49 29.19 15.60
CA ILE A 289 37.92 29.00 14.26
C ILE A 289 36.84 27.92 14.30
#